data_AF-J3I5B2-F1
#
_entry.id   AF-J3I5B2-F1
#
_cell.length_a   1.000
_cell.length_b   1.000
_cell.length_c   1.000
_cell.angle_alpha   90.00
_cell.angle_beta   90.00
_cell.angle_gamma   90.00
#
_symmetry.space_group_name_H-M   'P 1'
#
loop_
_entity.id
_entity.type
_entity.pdbx_description
1 polymer ?
#
loop_
_entity_poly.entity_id
_entity_poly.type
_entity_poly.pdbx_seq_one_letter_code
_entity_poly.pdbx_strand_id
1 'polypeptide(L)'
;MKIVFRYLAMQDVVDFALATLKARSPVGSGADRHPGLYRDSHTVFLNGQLTSGGDVSAFKVGDQINISNPVPWARKIELVRVPGHVYEETAQIVQGRFGNRAAVKFTFMPVRFGGVAAYAAFSRRVRPGRKLSEKARRDWLVRQPALEIKAR
;
A
#
# COMPACT_ATOMS: atom_id res chain seq x y z
N MET A 1 12.49 27.54 29.47
CA MET A 1 11.36 27.51 28.51
C MET A 1 11.57 26.31 27.58
N LYS A 2 10.78 25.24 27.76
CA LYS A 2 10.92 24.00 26.98
C LYS A 2 10.01 24.11 25.76
N ILE A 3 10.60 24.19 24.57
CA ILE A 3 9.84 24.17 23.30
C ILE A 3 9.32 22.74 23.12
N VAL A 4 8.01 22.55 23.29
CA VAL A 4 7.35 21.29 22.99
C VAL A 4 7.13 21.26 21.47
N PHE A 5 7.92 20.47 20.76
CA PHE A 5 7.67 20.18 19.35
C PHE A 5 6.31 19.48 19.25
N ARG A 6 5.31 20.19 18.71
CA ARG A 6 4.09 19.53 18.21
C ARG A 6 4.52 18.81 16.94
N TYR A 7 4.90 17.55 17.08
CA TYR A 7 5.17 16.67 15.95
C TYR A 7 4.00 16.76 14.98
N LEU A 8 4.28 16.93 13.69
CA LEU A 8 3.35 16.51 12.65
C LEU A 8 2.95 15.07 13.02
N ALA A 9 1.73 14.88 13.49
CA ALA A 9 1.23 13.54 13.78
C ALA A 9 0.99 12.84 12.44
N MET A 10 2.08 12.40 11.80
CA MET A 10 2.03 11.56 10.61
C MET A 10 1.26 10.28 10.90
N GLN A 11 1.21 9.87 12.18
CA GLN A 11 0.30 8.83 12.66
C GLN A 11 -1.15 9.12 12.29
N ASP A 12 -1.67 10.34 12.51
CA ASP A 12 -3.05 10.70 12.15
C ASP A 12 -3.30 10.56 10.64
N VAL A 13 -2.31 10.91 9.82
CA VAL A 13 -2.39 10.79 8.35
C VAL A 13 -2.43 9.31 7.96
N VAL A 14 -1.58 8.48 8.58
CA VAL A 14 -1.50 7.03 8.34
C VAL A 14 -2.79 6.35 8.80
N ASP A 15 -3.28 6.66 9.99
CA ASP A 15 -4.49 6.08 10.56
C ASP A 15 -5.71 6.40 9.71
N PHE A 16 -5.83 7.66 9.27
CA PHE A 16 -6.89 8.07 8.37
C PHE A 16 -6.77 7.38 7.00
N ALA A 17 -5.57 7.27 6.45
CA ALA A 17 -5.33 6.58 5.18
C ALA A 17 -5.69 5.08 5.28
N LEU A 18 -5.29 4.40 6.36
CA LEU A 18 -5.63 3.01 6.62
C LEU A 18 -7.14 2.81 6.77
N ALA A 19 -7.81 3.69 7.53
CA ALA A 19 -9.26 3.64 7.68
C ALA A 19 -9.98 3.85 6.34
N THR A 20 -9.51 4.80 5.53
CA THR A 20 -10.07 5.08 4.20
C THR A 20 -9.87 3.89 3.25
N LEU A 21 -8.66 3.32 3.20
CA LEU A 21 -8.36 2.12 2.42
C LEU A 21 -9.28 0.96 2.84
N LYS A 22 -9.42 0.71 4.14
CA LYS A 22 -10.29 -0.35 4.65
C LYS A 22 -11.77 -0.13 4.28
N ALA A 23 -12.26 1.10 4.35
CA ALA A 23 -13.64 1.42 4.03
C ALA A 23 -13.96 1.23 2.54
N ARG A 24 -13.00 1.54 1.65
CA ARG A 24 -13.18 1.41 0.18
C ARG A 24 -12.83 0.02 -0.35
N SER A 25 -12.11 -0.77 0.43
CA SER A 25 -11.64 -2.08 0.01
C SER A 25 -12.79 -3.06 -0.24
N PRO A 26 -12.78 -3.82 -1.34
CA PRO A 26 -13.73 -4.90 -1.56
C PRO A 26 -13.68 -5.90 -0.42
N VAL A 27 -14.85 -6.24 0.08
CA VAL A 27 -15.07 -7.42 0.88
C VAL A 27 -15.66 -8.45 -0.07
N GLY A 28 -14.93 -9.53 -0.31
CA GLY A 28 -15.43 -10.65 -1.10
C GLY A 28 -16.79 -11.15 -0.60
N SER A 29 -17.52 -11.84 -1.47
CA SER A 29 -18.79 -12.48 -1.13
C SER A 29 -18.59 -13.64 -0.13
N GLY A 30 -19.66 -14.09 0.53
CA GLY A 30 -19.60 -15.22 1.46
C GLY A 30 -19.13 -16.55 0.85
N ALA A 31 -19.11 -16.66 -0.48
CA ALA A 31 -18.57 -17.81 -1.21
C ALA A 31 -17.06 -17.72 -1.47
N ASP A 32 -16.43 -16.56 -1.22
CA ASP A 32 -14.99 -16.41 -1.38
C ASP A 32 -14.25 -17.15 -0.28
N ARG A 33 -13.13 -17.79 -0.64
CA ARG A 33 -12.30 -18.56 0.30
C ARG A 33 -11.80 -17.71 1.48
N HIS A 34 -11.60 -16.41 1.26
CA HIS A 34 -11.06 -15.47 2.24
C HIS A 34 -11.77 -14.11 2.13
N PRO A 35 -13.04 -14.00 2.59
CA PRO A 35 -13.78 -12.75 2.53
C PRO A 35 -13.08 -11.70 3.40
N GLY A 36 -12.94 -10.47 2.87
CA GLY A 36 -12.28 -9.37 3.58
C GLY A 36 -10.75 -9.40 3.61
N LEU A 37 -10.09 -10.45 3.11
CA LEU A 37 -8.63 -10.57 3.21
C LEU A 37 -7.88 -9.39 2.59
N TYR A 38 -8.34 -8.86 1.44
CA TYR A 38 -7.74 -7.66 0.85
C TYR A 38 -7.83 -6.46 1.78
N ARG A 39 -9.04 -6.15 2.30
CA ARG A 39 -9.29 -5.06 3.26
C ARG A 39 -8.39 -5.16 4.49
N ASP A 40 -8.23 -6.37 5.02
CA ASP A 40 -7.57 -6.56 6.31
C ASP A 40 -6.03 -6.69 6.18
N SER A 41 -5.50 -6.77 4.96
CA SER A 41 -4.08 -6.97 4.68
C SER A 41 -3.30 -5.70 4.34
N HIS A 42 -3.86 -4.50 4.49
CA HIS A 42 -3.07 -3.28 4.27
C HIS A 42 -1.92 -3.17 5.27
N THR A 43 -0.70 -2.95 4.78
CA THR A 43 0.53 -2.88 5.57
C THR A 43 1.22 -1.55 5.37
N VAL A 44 1.82 -1.04 6.44
CA VAL A 44 2.55 0.22 6.46
C VAL A 44 4.05 -0.03 6.48
N PHE A 45 4.78 0.83 5.79
CA PHE A 45 6.22 0.81 5.68
C PHE A 45 6.78 2.18 6.03
N LEU A 46 7.89 2.20 6.75
CA LEU A 46 8.71 3.38 6.97
C LEU A 46 10.06 3.14 6.29
N ASN A 47 10.40 3.95 5.30
CA ASN A 47 11.62 3.80 4.48
C ASN A 47 11.80 2.38 3.89
N GLY A 48 10.68 1.76 3.52
CA GLY A 48 10.66 0.39 2.97
C GLY A 48 10.71 -0.73 4.01
N GLN A 49 10.85 -0.42 5.31
CA GLN A 49 10.78 -1.40 6.39
C GLN A 49 9.34 -1.51 6.91
N LEU A 50 8.88 -2.75 7.10
CA LEU A 50 7.54 -3.02 7.63
C LEU A 50 7.43 -2.51 9.08
N THR A 51 6.39 -1.73 9.36
CA THR A 51 6.12 -1.23 10.71
C THR A 51 5.16 -2.16 11.43
N SER A 52 5.37 -2.42 12.72
CA SER A 52 4.41 -3.18 13.53
C SER A 52 3.14 -2.36 13.75
N GLY A 53 1.97 -2.93 13.43
CA GLY A 53 0.67 -2.30 13.69
C GLY A 53 0.40 -0.97 12.95
N GLY A 54 1.24 -0.56 12.01
CA GLY A 54 1.14 0.76 11.38
C GLY A 54 1.74 1.90 12.20
N ASP A 55 2.52 1.59 13.23
CA ASP A 55 3.20 2.59 14.06
C ASP A 55 4.32 3.29 13.28
N VAL A 56 4.19 4.61 13.12
CA VAL A 56 5.18 5.48 12.49
C VAL A 56 5.74 6.50 13.48
N SER A 57 5.72 6.22 14.78
CA SER A 57 6.29 7.06 15.85
C SER A 57 7.77 7.39 15.63
N ALA A 58 8.52 6.50 14.97
CA ALA A 58 9.93 6.70 14.64
C ALA A 58 10.17 7.63 13.43
N PHE A 59 9.10 8.12 12.78
CA PHE A 59 9.17 8.97 11.60
C PHE A 59 9.96 10.27 11.84
N LYS A 60 10.78 10.65 10.87
CA LYS A 60 11.51 11.91 10.80
C LYS A 60 11.21 12.65 9.50
N VAL A 61 11.36 13.97 9.51
CA VAL A 61 11.27 14.77 8.27
C VAL A 61 12.31 14.26 7.26
N GLY A 62 11.88 14.00 6.03
CA GLY A 62 12.68 13.36 4.99
C GLY A 62 12.41 11.87 4.81
N ASP A 63 11.83 11.21 5.82
CA ASP A 63 11.40 9.82 5.68
C ASP A 63 10.21 9.69 4.73
N GLN A 64 10.10 8.50 4.16
CA GLN A 64 9.00 8.10 3.30
C GLN A 64 8.16 7.03 3.97
N ILE A 65 6.87 7.30 4.13
CA ILE A 65 5.89 6.29 4.55
C ILE A 65 5.25 5.72 3.29
N ASN A 66 5.11 4.39 3.23
CA ASN A 66 4.29 3.74 2.23
C ASN A 66 3.21 2.88 2.87
N ILE A 67 2.04 2.79 2.23
CA ILE A 67 1.01 1.82 2.59
C ILE A 67 0.77 0.96 1.36
N SER A 68 0.84 -0.35 1.48
CA SER A 68 0.60 -1.29 0.37
C SER A 68 -0.16 -2.52 0.84
N ASN A 69 -0.33 -3.51 -0.03
CA ASN A 69 -1.02 -4.76 0.30
C ASN A 69 -0.21 -5.96 -0.23
N PRO A 70 0.14 -6.93 0.64
CA PRO A 70 0.92 -8.10 0.29
C PRO A 70 0.08 -9.25 -0.28
N VAL A 71 -1.20 -9.05 -0.63
CA VAL A 71 -1.98 -10.06 -1.36
C VAL A 71 -1.68 -10.02 -2.87
N PRO A 72 -1.50 -11.18 -3.54
CA PRO A 72 -1.09 -11.25 -4.95
C PRO A 72 -1.98 -10.50 -5.94
N TRP A 73 -3.28 -10.46 -5.65
CA TRP A 73 -4.29 -9.89 -6.52
C TRP A 73 -4.59 -8.42 -6.22
N ALA A 74 -3.87 -7.77 -5.29
CA ALA A 74 -4.06 -6.36 -4.98
C ALA A 74 -3.89 -5.47 -6.22
N ARG A 75 -2.86 -5.74 -7.01
CA ARG A 75 -2.67 -5.08 -8.32
C ARG A 75 -3.84 -5.28 -9.27
N LYS A 76 -4.42 -6.49 -9.30
CA LYS A 76 -5.57 -6.77 -10.18
C LYS A 76 -6.77 -5.94 -9.75
N ILE A 77 -7.06 -5.89 -8.44
CA ILE A 77 -8.12 -5.05 -7.87
C ILE A 77 -7.93 -3.59 -8.26
N GLU A 78 -6.72 -3.05 -8.11
CA GLU A 78 -6.47 -1.64 -8.45
C GLU A 78 -6.76 -1.30 -9.92
N LEU A 79 -6.50 -2.24 -10.84
CA LEU A 79 -6.61 -2.01 -12.29
C LEU A 79 -7.98 -2.35 -12.89
N VAL A 80 -8.88 -3.04 -12.15
CA VAL A 80 -10.22 -3.37 -12.65
C VAL A 80 -11.22 -2.28 -12.31
N ARG A 81 -12.39 -2.25 -12.95
CA ARG A 81 -13.32 -1.11 -12.85
C ARG A 81 -14.21 -1.11 -11.60
N VAL A 82 -14.40 -2.25 -10.91
CA VAL A 82 -15.34 -2.35 -9.77
C VAL A 82 -14.91 -3.42 -8.74
N PRO A 83 -14.64 -3.04 -7.48
CA PRO A 83 -14.11 -1.72 -7.11
C PRO A 83 -12.70 -1.57 -7.69
N GLY A 84 -12.52 -0.51 -8.47
CA GLY A 84 -11.22 -0.11 -9.03
C GLY A 84 -10.58 1.00 -8.25
N HIS A 85 -9.31 1.28 -8.56
CA HIS A 85 -8.65 2.52 -8.15
C HIS A 85 -8.65 2.79 -6.63
N VAL A 86 -8.64 1.73 -5.80
CA VAL A 86 -8.77 1.86 -4.33
C VAL A 86 -7.66 2.73 -3.76
N TYR A 87 -6.41 2.51 -4.20
CA TYR A 87 -5.28 3.32 -3.77
C TYR A 87 -5.28 4.70 -4.40
N GLU A 88 -5.56 4.80 -5.70
CA GLU A 88 -5.58 6.08 -6.41
C GLU A 88 -6.63 7.04 -5.84
N GLU A 89 -7.85 6.59 -5.64
CA GLU A 89 -8.93 7.40 -5.04
C GLU A 89 -8.63 7.72 -3.58
N THR A 90 -8.06 6.77 -2.82
CA THR A 90 -7.67 7.05 -1.43
C THR A 90 -6.58 8.11 -1.37
N ALA A 91 -5.62 8.11 -2.30
CA ALA A 91 -4.61 9.16 -2.36
C ALA A 91 -5.25 10.54 -2.52
N GLN A 92 -6.27 10.67 -3.39
CA GLN A 92 -7.00 11.93 -3.59
C GLN A 92 -7.74 12.37 -2.32
N ILE A 93 -8.42 11.45 -1.64
CA ILE A 93 -9.17 11.74 -0.40
C ILE A 93 -8.22 12.20 0.72
N VAL A 94 -7.13 11.48 0.94
CA VAL A 94 -6.16 11.81 1.99
C VAL A 94 -5.44 13.12 1.64
N GLN A 95 -5.08 13.33 0.37
CA GLN A 95 -4.48 14.59 -0.09
C GLN A 95 -5.43 15.78 0.10
N GLY A 96 -6.73 15.61 -0.12
CA GLY A 96 -7.73 16.65 0.14
C GLY A 96 -7.82 17.04 1.62
N ARG A 97 -7.70 16.06 2.53
CA ARG A 97 -7.79 16.30 3.98
C ARG A 97 -6.48 16.80 4.60
N PHE A 98 -5.35 16.25 4.19
CA PHE A 98 -4.03 16.47 4.82
C PHE A 98 -3.01 17.14 3.91
N GLY A 99 -3.42 17.67 2.76
CA GLY A 99 -2.50 18.21 1.75
C GLY A 99 -1.66 19.40 2.19
N ASN A 100 -2.08 20.09 3.27
CA ASN A 100 -1.32 21.15 3.92
C ASN A 100 -0.20 20.63 4.84
N ARG A 101 -0.22 19.34 5.22
CA ARG A 101 0.72 18.71 6.16
C ARG A 101 1.58 17.64 5.47
N ALA A 102 1.02 16.94 4.50
CA ALA A 102 1.67 15.84 3.81
C ALA A 102 1.44 15.92 2.30
N ALA A 103 2.41 15.40 1.56
CA ALA A 103 2.26 15.04 0.17
C ALA A 103 1.89 13.55 0.09
N VAL A 104 0.73 13.26 -0.47
CA VAL A 104 0.20 11.91 -0.64
C VAL A 104 0.04 11.62 -2.13
N LYS A 105 0.60 10.50 -2.58
CA LYS A 105 0.61 10.10 -3.99
C LYS A 105 0.32 8.61 -4.14
N PHE A 106 -0.35 8.26 -5.22
CA PHE A 106 -0.45 6.88 -5.65
C PHE A 106 0.81 6.45 -6.41
N THR A 107 1.29 5.24 -6.15
CA THR A 107 2.46 4.66 -6.82
C THR A 107 2.39 3.13 -6.84
N PHE A 108 3.36 2.49 -7.47
CA PHE A 108 3.61 1.05 -7.37
C PHE A 108 4.96 0.80 -6.72
N MET A 109 4.98 0.02 -5.64
CA MET A 109 6.21 -0.33 -4.92
C MET A 109 6.45 -1.84 -4.93
N PRO A 110 7.71 -2.31 -4.86
CA PRO A 110 8.00 -3.73 -4.71
C PRO A 110 7.64 -4.20 -3.30
N VAL A 111 6.78 -5.22 -3.20
CA VAL A 111 6.45 -5.92 -1.95
C VAL A 111 6.97 -7.35 -2.05
N ARG A 112 7.94 -7.71 -1.20
CA ARG A 112 8.71 -8.97 -1.29
C ARG A 112 8.42 -9.98 -0.18
N PHE A 113 7.29 -9.83 0.51
CA PHE A 113 6.84 -10.75 1.57
C PHE A 113 5.36 -11.07 1.40
N GLY A 114 4.83 -11.91 2.30
CA GLY A 114 3.43 -12.33 2.30
C GLY A 114 3.03 -13.12 1.05
N GLY A 115 1.75 -13.08 0.70
CA GLY A 115 1.20 -13.85 -0.42
C GLY A 115 1.85 -13.50 -1.76
N VAL A 116 2.23 -12.24 -1.98
CA VAL A 116 2.92 -11.78 -3.20
C VAL A 116 4.24 -12.51 -3.41
N ALA A 117 5.03 -12.74 -2.37
CA ALA A 117 6.30 -13.47 -2.48
C ALA A 117 6.08 -14.93 -2.90
N ALA A 118 5.11 -15.61 -2.29
CA ALA A 118 4.74 -16.98 -2.64
C ALA A 118 4.23 -17.07 -4.08
N TYR A 119 3.36 -16.14 -4.49
CA TYR A 119 2.84 -16.05 -5.85
C TYR A 119 3.95 -15.77 -6.87
N ALA A 120 4.88 -14.87 -6.58
CA ALA A 120 6.01 -14.58 -7.46
C ALA A 120 6.91 -15.82 -7.62
N ALA A 121 7.20 -16.55 -6.53
CA ALA A 121 7.98 -17.78 -6.57
C ALA A 121 7.30 -18.89 -7.40
N PHE A 122 5.99 -19.08 -7.23
CA PHE A 122 5.20 -20.02 -8.03
C PHE A 122 5.17 -19.60 -9.51
N SER A 123 4.85 -18.35 -9.78
CA SER A 123 4.69 -17.82 -11.15
C SER A 123 5.97 -17.91 -11.97
N ARG A 124 7.16 -17.86 -11.34
CA ARG A 124 8.45 -18.07 -12.03
C ARG A 124 8.57 -19.45 -12.68
N ARG A 125 7.90 -20.47 -12.14
CA ARG A 125 7.92 -21.84 -12.67
C ARG A 125 7.04 -22.01 -13.91
N VAL A 126 6.11 -21.09 -14.14
CA VAL A 126 5.19 -21.13 -15.28
C VAL A 126 5.86 -20.50 -16.52
N ARG A 127 5.76 -21.15 -17.69
CA ARG A 127 6.26 -20.57 -18.96
C ARG A 127 5.44 -19.33 -19.34
N PRO A 128 6.08 -18.19 -19.66
CA PRO A 128 5.37 -16.95 -19.97
C PRO A 128 4.77 -16.99 -21.38
N GLY A 129 3.57 -16.41 -21.56
CA GLY A 129 2.96 -16.19 -22.87
C GLY A 129 3.38 -14.88 -23.56
N ARG A 130 4.12 -14.00 -22.88
CA ARG A 130 4.52 -12.66 -23.38
C ARG A 130 6.04 -12.49 -23.35
N LYS A 131 6.61 -11.84 -24.37
CA LYS A 131 8.05 -11.52 -24.50
C LYS A 131 8.49 -10.40 -23.53
N LEU A 132 8.43 -10.63 -22.23
CA LEU A 132 9.06 -9.78 -21.22
C LEU A 132 10.44 -10.34 -20.86
N SER A 133 11.43 -9.48 -20.65
CA SER A 133 12.71 -9.91 -20.08
C SER A 133 12.50 -10.49 -18.68
N GLU A 134 13.35 -11.44 -18.28
CA GLU A 134 13.20 -12.11 -16.98
C GLU A 134 13.27 -11.11 -15.81
N LYS A 135 14.15 -10.11 -15.91
CA LYS A 135 14.26 -9.00 -14.94
C LYS A 135 12.96 -8.20 -14.85
N ALA A 136 12.42 -7.76 -15.99
CA ALA A 136 11.17 -6.99 -16.02
C ALA A 136 10.00 -7.82 -15.48
N ARG A 137 9.96 -9.12 -15.76
CA ARG A 137 8.95 -10.04 -15.23
C ARG A 137 9.05 -10.18 -13.72
N ARG A 138 10.26 -10.37 -13.17
CA ARG A 138 10.48 -10.50 -11.73
C ARG A 138 9.99 -9.26 -10.99
N ASP A 139 10.35 -8.07 -11.50
CA ASP A 139 9.95 -6.80 -10.89
C ASP A 139 8.43 -6.58 -11.03
N TRP A 140 7.85 -6.99 -12.15
CA TRP A 140 6.41 -6.89 -12.38
C TRP A 140 5.58 -7.74 -11.42
N LEU A 141 6.05 -8.94 -11.05
CA LEU A 141 5.35 -9.87 -10.14
C LEU A 141 5.28 -9.36 -8.69
N VAL A 142 6.21 -8.52 -8.27
CA VAL A 142 6.29 -8.01 -6.90
C VAL A 142 5.76 -6.58 -6.75
N ARG A 143 5.50 -5.89 -7.86
CA ARG A 143 4.97 -4.51 -7.83
C ARG A 143 3.50 -4.50 -7.43
N GLN A 144 3.24 -3.91 -6.27
CA GLN A 144 1.91 -3.74 -5.71
C GLN A 144 1.52 -2.26 -5.65
N PRO A 145 0.22 -1.95 -5.71
CA PRO A 145 -0.27 -0.58 -5.53
C PRO A 145 0.08 -0.09 -4.13
N ALA A 146 0.43 1.19 -4.02
CA ALA A 146 0.82 1.80 -2.77
C ALA A 146 0.44 3.27 -2.69
N LEU A 147 0.17 3.73 -1.47
CA LEU A 147 0.23 5.15 -1.12
C LEU A 147 1.66 5.48 -0.74
N GLU A 148 2.17 6.59 -1.24
CA GLU A 148 3.38 7.24 -0.77
C GLU A 148 2.98 8.50 0.00
N ILE A 149 3.46 8.62 1.23
CA ILE A 149 3.15 9.71 2.15
C ILE A 149 4.48 10.30 2.62
N LYS A 150 4.65 11.61 2.42
CA LYS A 150 5.82 12.39 2.84
C LYS A 150 5.38 13.65 3.58
N ALA A 151 6.10 14.04 4.62
CA ALA A 151 5.88 15.34 5.25
C ALA A 151 6.20 16.48 4.28
N ARG A 152 5.49 17.60 4.40
CA ARG A 152 5.81 18.85 3.71
C ARG A 152 6.63 19.79 4.58
#